data_AF-A0A9W6ECC1-F1
#
_entry.id   AF-A0A9W6ECC1-F1
#
_cell.length_a   1.000
_cell.length_b   1.000
_cell.length_c   1.000
_cell.angle_alpha   90.00
_cell.angle_beta   90.00
_cell.angle_gamma   90.00
#
_symmetry.space_group_name_H-M   'P 1'
#
loop_
_entity.id
_entity.type
_entity.pdbx_description
1 polymer ?
#
loop_
_entity_poly.entity_id
_entity_poly.type
_entity_poly.pdbx_seq_one_letter_code
_entity_poly.pdbx_strand_id
1 'polypeptide(L)'
;MALNIGIALRCNIKAKPPNMGWIDSERRRRCWAGILMLHTYQAILFRDVNISLLLDMGSTMPADLNDEDIHDDAIGQAFSRPTQMSLVMFKLQLFQLSSRICNHLSSPSRHDEGHLMAFDEEIAREQVSWDAAFLIDGKPSLLDSSSFFYWCILQQYAHQLYLLLHRTFCRPLSGNPPRVQSQQKCILSGAALLEIHRQLYETPRLQPYRWYIYGMTSFCALHGAVALVSCLLMESCAVDPTPYKAAFNATVERFKVLQSRSSICAKSYSILSYLQ
;
A
#
# COMPACT_ATOMS: atom_id res chain seq x y z
N MET A 1 23.84 -5.99 3.83
CA MET A 1 25.02 -5.51 3.05
C MET A 1 24.75 -4.15 2.38
N ALA A 2 23.69 -4.00 1.58
CA ALA A 2 23.36 -2.73 0.91
C ALA A 2 23.22 -1.53 1.86
N LEU A 3 22.58 -1.70 3.03
CA LEU A 3 22.48 -0.65 4.05
C LEU A 3 23.84 -0.12 4.51
N ASN A 4 24.75 -1.01 4.89
CA ASN A 4 26.09 -0.64 5.37
C ASN A 4 26.89 0.07 4.28
N ILE A 5 26.75 -0.36 3.02
CA ILE A 5 27.36 0.31 1.87
C ILE A 5 26.76 1.72 1.71
N GLY A 6 25.44 1.88 1.76
CA GLY A 6 24.78 3.19 1.67
C GLY A 6 25.22 4.15 2.78
N ILE A 7 25.37 3.67 4.00
CA ILE A 7 25.89 4.46 5.13
C ILE A 7 27.37 4.83 4.89
N ALA A 8 28.21 3.89 4.46
CA ALA A 8 29.62 4.15 4.17
C ALA A 8 29.80 5.17 3.03
N LEU A 9 28.96 5.11 2.00
CA LEU A 9 28.90 6.08 0.90
C LEU A 9 28.18 7.38 1.29
N ARG A 10 27.72 7.50 2.53
CA ARG A 10 27.01 8.65 3.08
C ARG A 10 25.78 9.04 2.25
N CYS A 11 24.97 8.05 1.86
CA CYS A 11 23.71 8.27 1.17
C CYS A 11 22.62 8.86 2.09
N ASN A 12 22.78 8.75 3.41
CA ASN A 12 21.83 9.16 4.44
C ASN A 12 22.09 10.56 5.03
N ILE A 13 22.90 11.41 4.39
CA ILE A 13 23.19 12.76 4.91
C ILE A 13 21.97 13.68 4.73
N LYS A 14 21.74 14.57 5.70
CA LYS A 14 20.71 15.63 5.63
C LYS A 14 21.08 16.73 4.62
N ALA A 15 22.22 17.38 4.80
CA ALA A 15 22.66 18.46 3.93
C ALA A 15 23.56 17.98 2.79
N LYS A 16 23.33 18.52 1.59
CA LYS A 16 24.25 18.39 0.45
C LYS A 16 25.62 18.96 0.85
N PRO A 17 26.73 18.19 0.74
CA PRO A 17 28.07 18.74 0.96
C PRO A 17 28.38 19.87 -0.03
N PRO A 18 29.11 20.92 0.38
CA PRO A 18 29.35 22.10 -0.46
C PRO A 18 30.07 21.78 -1.78
N ASN A 19 30.89 20.73 -1.81
CA ASN A 19 31.69 20.35 -2.98
C ASN A 19 31.03 19.28 -3.86
N MET A 20 29.74 18.98 -3.65
CA MET A 20 29.01 17.96 -4.41
C MET A 20 28.12 18.61 -5.47
N GLY A 21 28.01 18.00 -6.66
CA GLY A 21 27.01 18.39 -7.65
C GLY A 21 25.58 18.04 -7.20
N TRP A 22 24.56 18.67 -7.77
CA TRP A 22 23.17 18.29 -7.46
C TRP A 22 22.81 16.90 -7.98
N ILE A 23 23.34 16.48 -9.14
CA ILE A 23 23.15 15.13 -9.67
C ILE A 23 23.65 14.08 -8.66
N ASP A 24 24.88 14.23 -8.16
CA ASP A 24 25.44 13.27 -7.19
C ASP A 24 24.72 13.28 -5.85
N SER A 25 24.24 14.46 -5.43
CA SER A 25 23.42 14.59 -4.22
C SER A 25 22.10 13.83 -4.37
N GLU A 26 21.39 14.00 -5.49
CA GLU A 26 20.13 13.31 -5.75
C GLU A 26 20.33 11.81 -5.98
N ARG A 27 21.40 11.39 -6.65
CA ARG A 27 21.76 9.96 -6.77
C ARG A 27 21.90 9.30 -5.40
N ARG A 28 22.56 9.98 -4.45
CA ARG A 28 22.71 9.48 -3.07
C ARG A 28 21.37 9.40 -2.34
N ARG A 29 20.51 10.42 -2.45
CA ARG A 29 19.19 10.43 -1.83
C ARG A 29 18.27 9.36 -2.41
N ARG A 30 18.26 9.18 -3.74
CA ARG A 30 17.51 8.12 -4.44
C ARG A 30 18.03 6.74 -4.07
N CYS A 31 19.35 6.57 -3.97
CA CYS A 31 19.97 5.34 -3.48
C CYS A 31 19.51 5.01 -2.04
N TRP A 32 19.49 6.01 -1.15
CA TRP A 32 18.98 5.85 0.20
C TRP A 32 17.50 5.46 0.23
N ALA A 33 16.64 6.16 -0.52
CA ALA A 33 15.23 5.82 -0.67
C ALA A 33 15.03 4.39 -1.19
N GLY A 34 15.83 3.96 -2.15
CA GLY A 34 15.83 2.58 -2.66
C GLY A 34 16.21 1.55 -1.59
N ILE A 35 17.23 1.82 -0.77
CA ILE A 35 17.61 0.98 0.38
C ILE A 35 16.45 0.88 1.37
N LEU A 36 15.80 2.01 1.70
CA LEU A 36 14.64 2.02 2.60
C LEU A 36 13.47 1.21 2.04
N MET A 37 13.19 1.29 0.74
CA MET A 37 12.16 0.46 0.09
C MET A 37 12.49 -1.03 0.12
N LEU A 38 13.75 -1.42 -0.08
CA LEU A 38 14.15 -2.83 0.01
C LEU A 38 13.97 -3.37 1.43
N HIS A 39 14.38 -2.59 2.42
CA HIS A 39 14.17 -2.93 3.82
C HIS A 39 12.69 -2.99 4.21
N THR A 40 11.86 -2.14 3.61
CA THR A 40 10.39 -2.20 3.71
C THR A 40 9.86 -3.55 3.25
N TYR A 41 10.25 -4.01 2.06
CA TYR A 41 9.82 -5.33 1.57
C TYR A 41 10.30 -6.47 2.48
N GLN A 42 11.52 -6.38 3.01
CA GLN A 42 12.03 -7.37 3.97
C GLN A 42 11.23 -7.36 5.27
N ALA A 43 10.88 -6.19 5.82
CA ALA A 43 10.06 -6.08 7.02
C ALA A 43 8.68 -6.73 6.83
N ILE A 44 8.05 -6.50 5.68
CA ILE A 44 6.77 -7.11 5.33
C ILE A 44 6.87 -8.64 5.25
N LEU A 45 7.96 -9.16 4.67
CA LEU A 45 8.13 -10.61 4.45
C LEU A 45 8.60 -11.37 5.71
N PHE A 46 9.48 -10.78 6.51
CA PHE A 46 10.17 -11.46 7.61
C PHE A 46 9.62 -11.12 9.01
N ARG A 47 8.56 -10.29 9.11
CA ARG A 47 7.79 -9.95 10.33
C ARG A 47 8.56 -9.36 11.53
N ASP A 48 9.89 -9.32 11.51
CA ASP A 48 10.71 -8.96 12.68
C ASP A 48 11.78 -7.89 12.39
N VAL A 49 11.72 -7.25 11.20
CA VAL A 49 12.63 -6.15 10.87
C VAL A 49 11.98 -4.83 11.24
N ASN A 50 12.31 -4.29 12.41
CA ASN A 50 11.92 -2.93 12.76
C ASN A 50 12.79 -1.92 12.00
N ILE A 51 12.21 -1.28 10.98
CA ILE A 51 12.93 -0.27 10.19
C ILE A 51 12.54 1.17 10.54
N SER A 52 11.75 1.36 11.60
CA SER A 52 11.37 2.70 12.09
C SER A 52 12.61 3.56 12.33
N LEU A 53 13.64 2.96 12.93
CA LEU A 53 14.93 3.62 13.16
C LEU A 53 15.59 4.12 11.86
N LEU A 54 15.46 3.38 10.75
CA LEU A 54 16.05 3.75 9.47
C LEU A 54 15.30 4.91 8.82
N LEU A 55 13.98 4.95 8.99
CA LEU A 55 13.13 6.04 8.49
C LEU A 55 13.31 7.32 9.31
N ASP A 56 13.60 7.18 10.61
CA ASP A 56 13.80 8.29 11.54
C ASP A 56 15.21 8.88 11.49
N MET A 57 16.13 8.34 10.68
CA MET A 57 17.52 8.84 10.57
C MET A 57 17.63 10.28 10.02
N GLY A 58 16.50 10.96 9.75
CA GLY A 58 16.44 12.38 9.42
C GLY A 58 17.16 12.74 8.12
N SER A 59 17.42 11.76 7.26
CA SER A 59 17.97 11.95 5.91
C SER A 59 17.02 12.79 5.07
N THR A 60 17.55 13.66 4.22
CA THR A 60 16.71 14.38 3.26
C THR A 60 16.27 13.44 2.16
N MET A 61 14.96 13.34 1.96
CA MET A 61 14.37 12.53 0.91
C MET A 61 14.67 13.12 -0.48
N PRO A 62 14.72 12.28 -1.53
CA PRO A 62 14.98 12.75 -2.89
C PRO A 62 13.91 13.73 -3.38
N ALA A 63 14.30 14.60 -4.30
CA ALA A 63 13.38 15.50 -4.97
C ALA A 63 12.41 14.73 -5.88
N ASP A 64 11.16 15.17 -5.92
CA ASP A 64 10.11 14.61 -6.78
C ASP A 64 10.24 15.12 -8.22
N LEU A 65 11.25 14.61 -8.92
CA LEU A 65 11.66 15.06 -10.27
C LEU A 65 12.09 13.86 -11.13
N ASN A 66 12.03 14.00 -12.46
CA ASN A 66 12.68 13.03 -13.33
C ASN A 66 14.18 13.32 -13.41
N ASP A 67 14.97 12.34 -13.87
CA ASP A 67 16.42 12.51 -14.00
C ASP A 67 16.78 13.65 -14.97
N GLU A 68 15.97 13.85 -16.03
CA GLU A 68 16.15 14.91 -17.02
C GLU A 68 15.99 16.34 -16.45
N ASP A 69 15.28 16.47 -15.32
CA ASP A 69 15.02 17.75 -14.67
C ASP A 69 16.12 18.12 -13.64
N ILE A 70 17.18 17.31 -13.53
CA ILE A 70 18.27 17.48 -12.57
C ILE A 70 19.55 17.82 -13.32
N HIS A 71 20.08 19.01 -13.08
CA HIS A 71 21.36 19.47 -13.60
C HIS A 71 22.39 19.61 -12.47
N ASP A 72 23.67 19.68 -12.81
CA ASP A 72 24.74 19.70 -11.78
C ASP A 72 24.73 20.98 -10.94
N ASP A 73 24.32 22.08 -11.56
CA ASP A 73 24.26 23.44 -11.03
C ASP A 73 22.90 23.77 -10.39
N ALA A 74 21.81 23.18 -10.87
CA ALA A 74 20.47 23.43 -10.36
C ALA A 74 19.53 22.21 -10.39
N ILE A 75 18.56 22.22 -9.49
CA ILE A 75 17.41 21.33 -9.52
C ILE A 75 16.25 22.08 -10.21
N GLY A 76 15.66 21.46 -11.22
CA GLY A 76 14.50 22.00 -11.94
C GLY A 76 13.23 22.12 -11.07
N GLN A 77 12.21 22.79 -11.60
CA GLN A 77 10.93 22.90 -10.92
C GLN A 77 10.10 21.63 -11.12
N ALA A 78 9.43 21.17 -10.06
CA ALA A 78 8.50 20.05 -10.16
C ALA A 78 7.36 20.41 -11.11
N PHE A 79 7.26 19.66 -12.21
CA PHE A 79 6.10 19.73 -13.09
C PHE A 79 4.88 19.13 -12.39
N SER A 80 3.68 19.56 -12.77
CA SER A 80 2.41 19.15 -12.15
C SER A 80 2.01 17.68 -12.38
N ARG A 81 2.93 16.83 -12.84
CA ARG A 81 2.68 15.43 -13.15
C ARG A 81 3.48 14.53 -12.21
N PRO A 82 2.91 13.40 -11.77
CA PRO A 82 3.61 12.48 -10.89
C PRO A 82 4.83 11.90 -11.60
N THR A 83 5.97 11.93 -10.93
CA THR A 83 7.22 11.34 -11.43
C THR A 83 7.39 9.92 -10.90
N GLN A 84 8.42 9.21 -11.36
CA GLN A 84 8.79 7.94 -10.74
C GLN A 84 9.11 8.10 -9.24
N MET A 85 9.62 9.28 -8.83
CA MET A 85 9.93 9.57 -7.43
C MET A 85 8.69 9.83 -6.59
N SER A 86 7.61 10.37 -7.14
CA SER A 86 6.34 10.49 -6.42
C SER A 86 5.91 9.14 -5.83
N LEU A 87 5.98 8.07 -6.62
CA LEU A 87 5.62 6.73 -6.15
C LEU A 87 6.52 6.24 -5.01
N VAL A 88 7.84 6.45 -5.13
CA VAL A 88 8.80 6.05 -4.10
C VAL A 88 8.52 6.78 -2.79
N MET A 89 8.27 8.09 -2.89
CA MET A 89 7.96 8.94 -1.75
C MET A 89 6.67 8.52 -1.05
N PHE A 90 5.59 8.33 -1.81
CA PHE A 90 4.32 7.84 -1.26
C PHE A 90 4.45 6.47 -0.60
N LYS A 91 5.22 5.55 -1.19
CA LYS A 91 5.48 4.24 -0.56
C LYS A 91 6.25 4.35 0.75
N LEU A 92 7.22 5.26 0.84
CA LEU A 92 7.98 5.48 2.08
C LEU A 92 7.11 6.08 3.18
N GLN A 93 6.27 7.07 2.85
CA GLN A 93 5.31 7.67 3.78
C GLN A 93 4.31 6.62 4.30
N LEU A 94 3.74 5.85 3.38
CA LEU A 94 2.85 4.75 3.70
C LEU A 94 3.51 3.69 4.59
N PHE A 95 4.79 3.41 4.37
CA PHE A 95 5.51 2.48 5.20
C PHE A 95 5.76 3.03 6.61
N GLN A 96 6.11 4.32 6.74
CA GLN A 96 6.20 4.98 8.05
C GLN A 96 4.88 4.87 8.81
N LEU A 97 3.75 5.14 8.14
CA LEU A 97 2.41 4.98 8.69
C LEU A 97 2.13 3.53 9.09
N SER A 98 2.45 2.57 8.23
CA SER A 98 2.31 1.14 8.53
C SER A 98 3.11 0.73 9.77
N SER A 99 4.34 1.24 9.93
CA SER A 99 5.17 0.93 11.09
C SER A 99 4.55 1.47 12.38
N ARG A 100 4.05 2.72 12.36
CA ARG A 100 3.33 3.32 13.49
C ARG A 100 2.08 2.53 13.87
N ILE A 101 1.28 2.10 12.88
CA ILE A 101 0.11 1.26 13.10
C ILE A 101 0.51 -0.09 13.71
N CYS A 102 1.51 -0.78 13.15
CA CYS A 102 1.97 -2.07 13.67
C CYS A 102 2.50 -1.97 15.12
N ASN A 103 3.26 -0.94 15.43
CA ASN A 103 3.76 -0.68 16.78
C ASN A 103 2.61 -0.43 17.76
N HIS A 104 1.61 0.36 17.37
CA HIS A 104 0.41 0.59 18.17
C HIS A 104 -0.40 -0.70 18.39
N LEU A 105 -0.63 -1.49 17.35
CA LEU A 105 -1.40 -2.75 17.44
C LEU A 105 -0.69 -3.82 18.28
N SER A 106 0.62 -3.72 18.44
CA SER A 106 1.43 -4.59 19.29
C SER A 106 1.45 -4.14 20.76
N SER A 107 0.95 -2.94 21.06
CA SER A 107 0.95 -2.38 22.41
C SER A 107 -0.32 -2.80 23.20
N PRO A 108 -0.32 -2.61 24.53
CA PRO A 108 -1.53 -2.78 25.34
C PRO A 108 -2.68 -1.84 24.96
N SER A 109 -2.40 -0.71 24.32
CA SER A 109 -3.40 0.28 23.90
C SER A 109 -4.01 0.01 22.51
N ARG A 110 -3.81 -1.18 21.93
CA ARG A 110 -4.31 -1.57 20.58
C ARG A 110 -5.83 -1.46 20.34
N HIS A 111 -6.62 -1.21 21.39
CA HIS A 111 -8.07 -1.02 21.31
C HIS A 111 -8.48 0.42 21.65
N ASP A 112 -7.54 1.36 21.63
CA ASP A 112 -7.81 2.78 21.82
C ASP A 112 -8.50 3.35 20.59
N GLU A 113 -9.73 3.85 20.77
CA GLU A 113 -10.52 4.43 19.69
C GLU A 113 -9.96 5.75 19.18
N GLY A 114 -9.29 6.54 20.02
CA GLY A 114 -8.67 7.80 19.59
C GLY A 114 -7.54 7.55 18.60
N HIS A 115 -6.72 6.53 18.88
CA HIS A 115 -5.68 6.08 17.94
C HIS A 115 -6.25 5.49 16.66
N LEU A 116 -7.35 4.72 16.76
CA LEU A 116 -8.07 4.21 15.59
C LEU A 116 -8.49 5.35 14.65
N MET A 117 -9.15 6.38 15.17
CA MET A 117 -9.63 7.52 14.38
C MET A 117 -8.48 8.31 13.76
N ALA A 118 -7.42 8.57 14.54
CA ALA A 118 -6.25 9.30 14.04
C ALA A 118 -5.56 8.56 12.88
N PHE A 119 -5.37 7.24 13.00
CA PHE A 119 -4.80 6.45 11.90
C PHE A 119 -5.74 6.35 10.70
N ASP A 120 -7.06 6.29 10.91
CA ASP A 120 -8.03 6.28 9.80
C ASP A 120 -7.94 7.55 8.96
N GLU A 121 -7.87 8.71 9.62
CA GLU A 121 -7.70 10.03 9.00
C GLU A 121 -6.34 10.17 8.31
N GLU A 122 -5.27 9.64 8.91
CA GLU A 122 -3.94 9.61 8.28
C GLU A 122 -3.95 8.81 6.97
N ILE A 123 -4.53 7.60 6.96
CA ILE A 123 -4.65 6.79 5.74
C ILE A 123 -5.48 7.53 4.69
N ALA A 124 -6.58 8.17 5.10
CA ALA A 124 -7.45 8.91 4.18
C ALA A 124 -6.73 10.10 3.54
N ARG A 125 -5.93 10.85 4.32
CA ARG A 125 -5.12 11.97 3.80
C ARG A 125 -4.09 11.51 2.77
N GLU A 126 -3.44 10.39 3.01
CA GLU A 126 -2.53 9.77 2.04
C GLU A 126 -3.29 9.42 0.75
N GLN A 127 -4.44 8.75 0.81
CA GLN A 127 -5.25 8.45 -0.38
C GLN A 127 -5.64 9.71 -1.17
N VAL A 128 -6.08 10.77 -0.49
CA VAL A 128 -6.41 12.05 -1.14
C VAL A 128 -5.20 12.64 -1.87
N SER A 129 -4.01 12.57 -1.26
CA SER A 129 -2.78 13.05 -1.88
C SER A 129 -2.42 12.27 -3.15
N TRP A 130 -2.64 10.96 -3.16
CA TRP A 130 -2.37 10.11 -4.31
C TRP A 130 -3.41 10.31 -5.42
N ASP A 131 -4.67 10.52 -5.05
CA ASP A 131 -5.74 10.85 -5.99
C ASP A 131 -5.42 12.16 -6.70
N ALA A 132 -4.99 13.19 -5.96
CA ALA A 132 -4.57 14.46 -6.52
C ALA A 132 -3.33 14.33 -7.45
N ALA A 133 -2.46 13.37 -7.17
CA ALA A 133 -1.25 13.16 -7.97
C ALA A 133 -1.51 12.35 -9.24
N PHE A 134 -2.29 11.26 -9.17
CA PHE A 134 -2.40 10.28 -10.27
C PHE A 134 -3.73 10.32 -11.04
N LEU A 135 -4.77 10.96 -10.51
CA LEU A 135 -6.08 11.03 -11.17
C LEU A 135 -6.29 12.39 -11.86
N ILE A 136 -6.99 12.35 -12.98
CA ILE A 136 -7.47 13.54 -13.71
C ILE A 136 -8.98 13.56 -13.54
N ASP A 137 -9.50 14.62 -12.91
CA ASP A 137 -10.93 14.76 -12.58
C ASP A 137 -11.50 13.53 -11.84
N GLY A 138 -10.71 12.99 -10.89
CA GLY A 138 -11.08 11.82 -10.09
C GLY A 138 -11.07 10.49 -10.85
N LYS A 139 -10.52 10.45 -12.06
CA LYS A 139 -10.43 9.22 -12.86
C LYS A 139 -9.00 8.96 -13.37
N PRO A 140 -8.60 7.69 -13.52
CA PRO A 140 -7.28 7.39 -14.06
C PRO A 140 -7.19 7.80 -15.54
N SER A 141 -6.15 8.56 -15.89
CA SER A 141 -5.87 9.01 -17.26
C SER A 141 -5.93 7.87 -18.27
N LEU A 142 -6.64 8.04 -19.40
CA LEU A 142 -6.73 7.02 -20.47
C LEU A 142 -5.39 6.72 -21.14
N LEU A 143 -4.50 7.71 -21.20
CA LEU A 143 -3.23 7.65 -21.92
C LEU A 143 -2.06 7.19 -21.04
N ASP A 144 -2.16 7.37 -19.71
CA ASP A 144 -1.08 7.06 -18.78
C ASP A 144 -1.40 5.80 -17.97
N SER A 145 -0.98 4.66 -18.51
CA SER A 145 -1.19 3.35 -17.88
C SER A 145 -0.28 3.13 -16.67
N SER A 146 0.89 3.76 -16.64
CA SER A 146 1.84 3.67 -15.52
C SER A 146 1.28 4.36 -14.28
N SER A 147 0.78 5.59 -14.42
CA SER A 147 0.14 6.31 -13.32
C SER A 147 -1.08 5.58 -12.77
N PHE A 148 -1.91 5.00 -13.65
CA PHE A 148 -3.02 4.17 -13.19
C PHE A 148 -2.55 2.94 -12.41
N PHE A 149 -1.53 2.23 -12.91
CA PHE A 149 -0.94 1.09 -12.21
C PHE A 149 -0.38 1.48 -10.83
N TYR A 150 0.36 2.59 -10.75
CA TYR A 150 0.93 3.10 -9.51
C TYR A 150 -0.14 3.51 -8.49
N TRP A 151 -1.19 4.16 -8.95
CA TRP A 151 -2.36 4.46 -8.14
C TRP A 151 -2.99 3.19 -7.58
N CYS A 152 -3.20 2.15 -8.39
CA CYS A 152 -3.71 0.85 -7.92
C CYS A 152 -2.83 0.23 -6.83
N ILE A 153 -1.50 0.31 -6.96
CA ILE A 153 -0.56 -0.20 -5.95
C ILE A 153 -0.74 0.53 -4.61
N LEU A 154 -0.79 1.86 -4.62
CA LEU A 154 -0.93 2.66 -3.41
C LEU A 154 -2.28 2.43 -2.73
N GLN A 155 -3.37 2.44 -3.50
CA GLN A 155 -4.71 2.14 -3.00
C GLN A 155 -4.80 0.75 -2.39
N GLN A 156 -4.14 -0.25 -2.99
CA GLN A 156 -4.07 -1.59 -2.43
C GLN A 156 -3.46 -1.60 -1.04
N TYR A 157 -2.36 -0.88 -0.82
CA TYR A 157 -1.74 -0.80 0.50
C TYR A 157 -2.59 -0.04 1.53
N ALA A 158 -3.26 1.06 1.15
CA ALA A 158 -4.17 1.75 2.07
C ALA A 158 -5.29 0.82 2.56
N HIS A 159 -5.92 0.05 1.66
CA HIS A 159 -6.93 -0.92 2.06
C HIS A 159 -6.38 -2.06 2.91
N GLN A 160 -5.13 -2.48 2.70
CA GLN A 160 -4.46 -3.41 3.63
C GLN A 160 -4.30 -2.81 5.03
N LEU A 161 -3.96 -1.52 5.14
CA LEU A 161 -3.87 -0.84 6.44
C LEU A 161 -5.23 -0.70 7.12
N TYR A 162 -6.29 -0.38 6.38
CA TYR A 162 -7.64 -0.37 6.93
C TYR A 162 -8.05 -1.75 7.47
N LEU A 163 -7.80 -2.83 6.73
CA LEU A 163 -8.06 -4.18 7.22
C LEU A 163 -7.24 -4.51 8.48
N LEU A 164 -5.96 -4.13 8.50
CA LEU A 164 -5.08 -4.35 9.63
C LEU A 164 -5.55 -3.61 10.89
N LEU A 165 -5.98 -2.36 10.72
CA LEU A 165 -6.40 -1.45 11.79
C LEU A 165 -7.78 -1.82 12.34
N HIS A 166 -8.78 -2.04 11.48
CA HIS A 166 -10.16 -2.23 11.91
C HIS A 166 -10.50 -3.65 12.39
N ARG A 167 -9.73 -4.66 11.99
CA ARG A 167 -10.02 -6.07 12.36
C ARG A 167 -10.07 -6.32 13.87
N THR A 168 -9.31 -5.58 14.67
CA THR A 168 -9.29 -5.74 16.13
C THR A 168 -10.59 -5.28 16.78
N PHE A 169 -11.28 -4.32 16.16
CA PHE A 169 -12.56 -3.76 16.61
C PHE A 169 -13.78 -4.50 16.03
N CYS A 170 -13.56 -5.43 15.09
CA CYS A 170 -14.63 -6.22 14.49
C CYS A 170 -15.06 -7.38 15.38
N ARG A 171 -14.25 -7.80 16.36
CA ARG A 171 -14.55 -8.92 17.27
C ARG A 171 -15.03 -8.39 18.62
N PRO A 172 -15.95 -9.11 19.30
CA PRO A 172 -16.32 -8.76 20.66
C PRO A 172 -15.09 -8.86 21.57
N LEU A 173 -14.87 -7.81 22.36
CA LEU A 173 -13.87 -7.78 23.43
C LEU A 173 -14.61 -7.90 24.75
N SER A 174 -13.98 -8.44 25.79
CA SER A 174 -14.60 -8.61 27.10
C SER A 174 -15.22 -7.29 27.59
N GLY A 175 -16.56 -7.20 27.51
CA GLY A 175 -17.35 -6.03 27.90
C GLY A 175 -17.74 -5.05 26.78
N ASN A 176 -17.21 -5.17 25.56
CA ASN A 176 -17.51 -4.26 24.45
C ASN A 176 -18.04 -4.99 23.20
N PRO A 177 -19.19 -4.57 22.64
CA PRO A 177 -19.72 -5.15 21.42
C PRO A 177 -18.82 -4.82 20.21
N PRO A 178 -18.90 -5.61 19.12
CA PRO A 178 -18.24 -5.29 17.86
C PRO A 178 -18.61 -3.90 17.35
N ARG A 179 -17.63 -3.16 16.83
CA ARG A 179 -17.87 -1.84 16.23
C ARG A 179 -18.38 -1.99 14.80
N VAL A 180 -19.63 -1.62 14.58
CA VAL A 180 -20.28 -1.67 13.25
C VAL A 180 -19.50 -0.86 12.20
N GLN A 181 -19.02 0.33 12.55
CA GLN A 181 -18.21 1.17 11.63
C GLN A 181 -16.91 0.46 11.18
N SER A 182 -16.25 -0.27 12.08
CA SER A 182 -15.03 -1.02 11.73
C SER A 182 -15.35 -2.19 10.82
N GLN A 183 -16.47 -2.88 11.03
CA GLN A 183 -16.93 -3.92 10.13
C GLN A 183 -17.28 -3.37 8.75
N GLN A 184 -17.97 -2.24 8.68
CA GLN A 184 -18.25 -1.55 7.42
C GLN A 184 -16.97 -1.16 6.69
N LYS A 185 -15.97 -0.60 7.38
CA LYS A 185 -14.68 -0.28 6.78
C LYS A 185 -13.95 -1.51 6.26
N CYS A 186 -14.00 -2.63 6.99
CA CYS A 186 -13.45 -3.91 6.54
C CYS A 186 -14.16 -4.44 5.29
N ILE A 187 -15.49 -4.34 5.22
CA ILE A 187 -16.29 -4.73 4.04
C ILE A 187 -15.88 -3.86 2.83
N LEU A 188 -15.89 -2.54 2.98
CA LEU A 188 -15.54 -1.60 1.92
C LEU A 188 -14.09 -1.80 1.43
N SER A 189 -13.15 -1.96 2.37
CA SER A 189 -11.75 -2.18 2.03
C SER A 189 -11.50 -3.54 1.39
N GLY A 190 -12.18 -4.58 1.88
CA GLY A 190 -12.16 -5.91 1.27
C GLY A 190 -12.67 -5.86 -0.17
N ALA A 191 -13.82 -5.23 -0.40
CA ALA A 191 -14.39 -5.05 -1.74
C ALA A 191 -13.48 -4.24 -2.67
N ALA A 192 -12.88 -3.16 -2.19
CA ALA A 192 -11.96 -2.35 -2.96
C ALA A 192 -10.71 -3.13 -3.41
N LEU A 193 -10.18 -4.03 -2.57
CA LEU A 193 -9.09 -4.92 -2.94
C LEU A 193 -9.48 -5.91 -4.04
N LEU A 194 -10.73 -6.41 -4.02
CA LEU A 194 -11.25 -7.25 -5.09
C LEU A 194 -11.40 -6.48 -6.40
N GLU A 195 -11.84 -5.22 -6.32
CA GLU A 195 -11.96 -4.33 -7.47
C GLU A 195 -10.60 -3.96 -8.07
N ILE A 196 -9.59 -3.65 -7.26
CA ILE A 196 -8.22 -3.40 -7.74
C ILE A 196 -7.66 -4.63 -8.46
N HIS A 197 -7.86 -5.82 -7.89
CA HIS A 197 -7.48 -7.07 -8.55
C HIS A 197 -8.21 -7.26 -9.89
N ARG A 198 -9.51 -6.95 -9.93
CA ARG A 198 -10.30 -6.98 -11.18
C ARG A 198 -9.74 -6.00 -12.21
N GLN A 199 -9.48 -4.75 -11.83
CA GLN A 199 -8.95 -3.73 -12.73
C GLN A 199 -7.62 -4.16 -13.34
N LEU A 200 -6.68 -4.67 -12.54
CA LEU A 200 -5.39 -5.14 -13.04
C LEU A 200 -5.53 -6.35 -13.97
N TYR A 201 -6.50 -7.24 -13.70
CA TYR A 201 -6.74 -8.44 -14.50
C TYR A 201 -7.44 -8.12 -15.83
N GLU A 202 -8.52 -7.36 -15.79
CA GLU A 202 -9.47 -7.19 -16.90
C GLU A 202 -9.17 -5.98 -17.78
N THR A 203 -8.47 -4.96 -17.27
CA THR A 203 -8.22 -3.74 -18.02
C THR A 203 -7.13 -3.94 -19.09
N PRO A 204 -7.41 -3.78 -20.39
CA PRO A 204 -6.44 -4.05 -21.46
C PRO A 204 -5.14 -3.25 -21.33
N ARG A 205 -5.23 -1.96 -21.01
CA ARG A 205 -4.06 -1.09 -20.83
C ARG A 205 -3.17 -1.44 -19.63
N LEU A 206 -3.68 -2.23 -18.67
CA LEU A 206 -2.91 -2.72 -17.53
C LEU A 206 -2.27 -4.10 -17.80
N GLN A 207 -2.48 -4.68 -18.99
CA GLN A 207 -1.92 -5.97 -19.37
C GLN A 207 -0.39 -6.08 -19.15
N PRO A 208 0.43 -5.05 -19.47
CA PRO A 208 1.89 -5.12 -19.23
C PRO A 208 2.27 -5.32 -17.75
N TYR A 209 1.38 -4.97 -16.82
CA TYR A 209 1.60 -5.07 -15.37
C TYR A 209 0.99 -6.31 -14.73
N ARG A 210 0.42 -7.24 -15.52
CA ARG A 210 -0.22 -8.46 -15.01
C ARG A 210 0.69 -9.34 -14.15
N TRP A 211 2.00 -9.23 -14.32
CA TRP A 211 2.97 -9.92 -13.47
C TRP A 211 2.78 -9.59 -11.97
N TYR A 212 2.27 -8.39 -11.65
CA TYR A 212 2.01 -7.96 -10.29
C TYR A 212 0.83 -8.72 -9.64
N ILE A 213 -0.13 -9.17 -10.46
CA ILE A 213 -1.26 -10.00 -10.03
C ILE A 213 -0.77 -11.33 -9.50
N TYR A 214 0.21 -11.96 -10.16
CA TYR A 214 0.71 -13.28 -9.77
C TYR A 214 1.37 -13.31 -8.39
N GLY A 215 1.63 -12.14 -7.79
CA GLY A 215 2.22 -11.98 -6.46
C GLY A 215 1.32 -11.21 -5.50
N MET A 216 1.72 -9.98 -5.21
CA MET A 216 1.18 -9.17 -4.11
C MET A 216 -0.31 -8.86 -4.28
N THR A 217 -0.78 -8.54 -5.49
CA THR A 217 -2.21 -8.18 -5.67
C THR A 217 -3.14 -9.34 -5.39
N SER A 218 -2.84 -10.57 -5.83
CA SER A 218 -3.64 -11.73 -5.46
C SER A 218 -3.53 -12.06 -3.97
N PHE A 219 -2.38 -11.86 -3.33
CA PHE A 219 -2.28 -11.99 -1.87
C PHE A 219 -3.21 -10.98 -1.16
N CYS A 220 -3.19 -9.72 -1.57
CA CYS A 220 -4.04 -8.67 -1.01
C CYS A 220 -5.52 -8.93 -1.28
N ALA A 221 -5.88 -9.42 -2.47
CA ALA A 221 -7.25 -9.80 -2.81
C ALA A 221 -7.75 -11.01 -2.00
N LEU A 222 -6.90 -12.01 -1.71
CA LEU A 222 -7.23 -13.08 -0.77
C LEU A 222 -7.55 -12.51 0.62
N HIS A 223 -6.68 -11.63 1.14
CA HIS A 223 -6.90 -11.04 2.46
C HIS A 223 -8.18 -10.20 2.50
N GLY A 224 -8.45 -9.43 1.44
CA GLY A 224 -9.69 -8.68 1.27
C GLY A 224 -10.93 -9.57 1.19
N ALA A 225 -10.87 -10.66 0.43
CA ALA A 225 -11.95 -11.64 0.32
C ALA A 225 -12.29 -12.29 1.67
N VAL A 226 -11.27 -12.73 2.42
CA VAL A 226 -11.46 -13.36 3.74
C VAL A 226 -12.02 -12.37 4.75
N ALA A 227 -11.52 -11.13 4.78
CA ALA A 227 -12.05 -10.09 5.65
C ALA A 227 -13.50 -9.73 5.30
N LEU A 228 -13.80 -9.59 4.01
CA LEU A 228 -15.14 -9.32 3.50
C LEU A 228 -16.12 -10.40 3.94
N VAL A 229 -15.84 -11.67 3.66
CA VAL A 229 -16.71 -12.79 4.04
C VAL A 229 -16.86 -12.87 5.56
N SER A 230 -15.76 -12.72 6.30
CA SER A 230 -15.80 -12.76 7.77
C SER A 230 -16.76 -11.70 8.31
N CYS A 231 -16.71 -10.47 7.81
CA CYS A 231 -17.60 -9.39 8.25
C CYS A 231 -19.05 -9.58 7.81
N LEU A 232 -19.30 -10.14 6.62
CA LEU A 232 -20.66 -10.44 6.15
C LEU A 232 -21.33 -11.57 6.95
N LEU A 233 -20.55 -12.47 7.53
CA LEU A 233 -21.03 -13.53 8.42
C LEU A 233 -21.34 -13.03 9.84
N MET A 234 -20.91 -11.81 10.20
CA MET A 234 -21.23 -11.22 11.50
C MET A 234 -22.60 -10.53 11.42
N GLU A 235 -23.53 -10.91 12.31
CA GLU A 235 -24.92 -10.41 12.34
C GLU A 235 -25.05 -8.90 12.62
N SER A 236 -23.96 -8.21 12.95
CA SER A 236 -23.96 -6.83 13.42
C SER A 236 -23.96 -5.76 12.32
N CYS A 237 -23.78 -6.12 11.05
CA CYS A 237 -23.67 -5.15 9.95
C CYS A 237 -24.90 -5.18 9.02
N ALA A 238 -25.70 -4.12 9.03
CA ALA A 238 -26.89 -3.96 8.17
C ALA A 238 -26.54 -3.54 6.73
N VAL A 239 -25.63 -4.25 6.08
CA VAL A 239 -25.22 -4.00 4.69
C VAL A 239 -25.82 -5.08 3.78
N ASP A 240 -26.39 -4.69 2.64
CA ASP A 240 -26.85 -5.65 1.63
C ASP A 240 -25.67 -6.51 1.14
N PRO A 241 -25.66 -7.83 1.40
CA PRO A 241 -24.53 -8.69 1.06
C PRO A 241 -24.47 -9.01 -0.45
N THR A 242 -25.52 -8.76 -1.21
CA THR A 242 -25.67 -9.20 -2.62
C THR A 242 -24.53 -8.73 -3.53
N PRO A 243 -24.20 -7.43 -3.63
CA PRO A 243 -23.11 -6.96 -4.49
C PRO A 243 -21.74 -7.51 -4.07
N TYR A 244 -21.53 -7.66 -2.75
CA TYR A 244 -20.26 -8.16 -2.20
C TYR A 244 -20.07 -9.65 -2.46
N LYS A 245 -21.14 -10.44 -2.37
CA LYS A 245 -21.14 -11.87 -2.75
C LYS A 245 -20.84 -12.04 -4.24
N ALA A 246 -21.42 -11.22 -5.10
CA ALA A 246 -21.12 -11.25 -6.53
C ALA A 246 -19.65 -10.93 -6.83
N ALA A 247 -19.10 -9.89 -6.20
CA ALA A 247 -17.68 -9.52 -6.32
C ALA A 247 -16.74 -10.61 -5.78
N PHE A 248 -17.10 -11.25 -4.68
CA PHE A 248 -16.39 -12.40 -4.11
C PHE A 248 -16.36 -13.58 -5.09
N ASN A 249 -17.52 -14.01 -5.59
CA ASN A 249 -17.63 -15.13 -6.54
C ASN A 249 -16.83 -14.86 -7.82
N ALA A 250 -16.91 -13.64 -8.38
CA ALA A 250 -16.10 -13.25 -9.53
C ALA A 250 -14.60 -13.30 -9.23
N THR A 251 -14.20 -13.01 -7.99
CA THR A 251 -12.80 -13.16 -7.55
C THR A 251 -12.38 -14.62 -7.51
N VAL A 252 -13.21 -15.51 -6.96
CA VAL A 252 -12.92 -16.95 -6.90
C VAL A 252 -12.65 -17.51 -8.31
N GLU A 253 -13.48 -17.16 -9.28
CA GLU A 253 -13.27 -17.58 -10.68
C GLU A 253 -11.99 -17.00 -11.29
N ARG A 254 -11.64 -15.74 -11.01
CA ARG A 254 -10.34 -15.20 -11.46
C ARG A 254 -9.17 -15.97 -10.86
N PHE A 255 -9.24 -16.34 -9.58
CA PHE A 255 -8.19 -17.12 -8.91
C PHE A 255 -8.03 -18.51 -9.52
N LYS A 256 -9.16 -19.15 -9.87
CA LYS A 256 -9.18 -20.43 -10.60
C LYS A 256 -8.47 -20.32 -11.95
N VAL A 257 -8.74 -19.27 -12.72
CA VAL A 257 -8.08 -19.05 -14.02
C VAL A 257 -6.57 -18.81 -13.86
N LEU A 258 -6.17 -18.10 -12.79
CA LEU A 258 -4.79 -17.71 -12.53
C LEU A 258 -3.94 -18.81 -11.86
N GLN A 259 -4.53 -19.89 -11.37
CA GLN A 259 -3.84 -20.91 -10.56
C GLN A 259 -2.63 -21.55 -11.25
N SER A 260 -2.66 -21.68 -12.58
CA SER A 260 -1.57 -22.26 -13.36
C SER A 260 -0.33 -21.36 -13.44
N ARG A 261 -0.49 -20.06 -13.17
CA ARG A 261 0.56 -19.04 -13.30
C ARG A 261 1.00 -18.42 -11.98
N SER A 262 0.26 -18.69 -10.90
CA SER A 262 0.57 -18.18 -9.56
C SER A 262 0.30 -19.23 -8.49
N SER A 263 1.34 -19.57 -7.75
CA SER A 263 1.24 -20.43 -6.57
C SER A 263 0.38 -19.82 -5.47
N ILE A 264 0.33 -18.48 -5.39
CA ILE A 264 -0.57 -17.75 -4.49
C ILE A 264 -2.01 -17.99 -4.94
N CYS A 265 -2.34 -17.82 -6.22
CA CYS A 265 -3.69 -18.06 -6.73
C CYS A 265 -4.11 -19.52 -6.53
N ALA A 266 -3.22 -20.49 -6.78
CA ALA A 266 -3.52 -21.91 -6.58
C ALA A 266 -3.91 -22.25 -5.13
N LYS A 267 -3.12 -21.77 -4.15
CA LYS A 267 -3.40 -21.97 -2.72
C LYS A 267 -4.63 -21.17 -2.26
N SER A 268 -4.79 -19.97 -2.78
CA SER A 268 -5.88 -19.09 -2.39
C SER A 268 -7.21 -19.59 -2.94
N TYR A 269 -7.24 -20.16 -4.16
CA TYR A 269 -8.44 -20.73 -4.76
C TYR A 269 -9.05 -21.80 -3.84
N SER A 270 -8.26 -22.74 -3.33
CA SER A 270 -8.77 -23.77 -2.43
C SER A 270 -9.37 -23.20 -1.14
N ILE A 271 -8.79 -22.12 -0.60
CA ILE A 271 -9.32 -21.44 0.59
C ILE A 271 -10.63 -20.73 0.24
N LEU A 272 -10.66 -19.98 -0.85
CA LEU A 272 -11.82 -19.19 -1.25
C LEU A 272 -13.01 -20.06 -1.65
N SER A 273 -12.77 -21.19 -2.31
CA SER A 273 -13.83 -22.15 -2.65
C SER A 273 -14.50 -22.78 -1.42
N TYR A 274 -13.81 -22.84 -0.27
CA TYR A 274 -14.41 -23.30 0.98
C TYR A 274 -15.29 -22.22 1.64
N LEU A 275 -15.06 -20.95 1.31
CA LEU A 275 -15.78 -19.79 1.87
C LEU A 275 -16.97 -19.34 1.00
N GLN A 276 -17.15 -19.95 -0.17
CA GLN A 276 -18.23 -19.68 -1.12
C GLN A 276 -19.52 -20.40 -0.69
#